data_AF-A0A0B1RZ14-F1
#
_entry.id   AF-A0A0B1RZ14-F1
#
_cell.length_a   1.000
_cell.length_b   1.000
_cell.length_c   1.000
_cell.angle_alpha   90.00
_cell.angle_beta   90.00
_cell.angle_gamma   90.00
#
_symmetry.space_group_name_H-M   'P 1'
#
loop_
_entity.id
_entity.type
_entity.pdbx_description
1 polymer ?
#
loop_
_entity_poly.entity_id
_entity_poly.type
_entity_poly.pdbx_seq_one_letter_code
_entity_poly.pdbx_strand_id
1 'polypeptide(L)'
;MILRRCERIEDGALFAVKIISQRFSAQAQREARILDMVKGHINIVRLVDVHSDPLHFYIVMELLTGQELLARLRKLEKFTESEAADIMRQLVSAVGFLHSKRIVHRDLKPEVCYSYIVYGALMVFSIGTDLNL
;
A
#
# COMPACT_ATOMS: atom_id res chain seq x y z
N MET A 1 -7.95 6.61 -11.07
CA MET A 1 -6.76 5.74 -11.11
C MET A 1 -7.21 4.31 -11.35
N ILE A 2 -6.36 3.47 -11.92
CA ILE A 2 -6.66 2.05 -12.17
C ILE A 2 -5.53 1.22 -11.54
N LEU A 3 -5.87 0.16 -10.81
CA LEU A 3 -4.90 -0.82 -10.31
C LEU A 3 -5.01 -2.09 -11.17
N ARG A 4 -3.88 -2.62 -11.64
CA ARG A 4 -3.83 -3.86 -12.43
C ARG A 4 -2.73 -4.79 -11.95
N ARG A 5 -2.95 -6.09 -12.08
CA ARG A 5 -1.88 -7.08 -12.08
C ARG A 5 -1.06 -6.91 -13.36
N CYS A 6 0.26 -6.97 -13.26
CA CYS A 6 1.18 -7.05 -14.38
C CYS A 6 2.22 -8.15 -14.16
N GLU A 7 2.90 -8.52 -15.24
CA GLU A 7 3.95 -9.54 -15.26
C GLU A 7 5.18 -8.92 -15.93
N ARG A 8 6.35 -9.03 -15.28
CA ARG A 8 7.60 -8.56 -15.87
C ARG A 8 8.07 -9.58 -16.90
N ILE A 9 8.31 -9.09 -18.12
CA ILE A 9 8.62 -9.94 -19.28
C ILE A 9 9.93 -10.72 -19.09
N GLU A 10 10.91 -10.13 -18.40
CA GLU A 10 12.25 -10.69 -18.24
C GLU A 10 12.29 -12.01 -17.45
N ASP A 11 11.45 -12.12 -16.42
CA ASP A 11 11.51 -13.22 -15.44
C ASP A 11 10.13 -13.81 -15.09
N GLY A 12 9.04 -13.30 -15.66
CA GLY A 12 7.67 -13.74 -15.38
C GLY A 12 7.18 -13.35 -13.98
N ALA A 13 7.89 -12.48 -13.26
CA ALA A 13 7.51 -12.10 -11.91
C ALA A 13 6.24 -11.24 -11.90
N LEU A 14 5.33 -11.50 -10.96
CA LEU A 14 4.03 -10.84 -10.86
C LEU A 14 4.08 -9.61 -9.94
N PHE A 15 3.44 -8.53 -10.40
CA PHE A 15 3.41 -7.24 -9.72
C PHE A 15 2.02 -6.59 -9.78
N ALA A 16 1.84 -5.54 -9.00
CA ALA A 16 0.70 -4.63 -9.11
C ALA A 16 1.16 -3.28 -9.68
N VAL A 17 0.46 -2.76 -10.68
CA VAL A 17 0.72 -1.44 -11.26
C VAL A 17 -0.46 -0.51 -11.02
N LYS A 18 -0.18 0.64 -10.40
CA LYS A 18 -1.13 1.74 -10.23
C LYS A 18 -0.93 2.74 -11.36
N ILE A 19 -1.95 2.88 -12.19
CA ILE A 19 -1.98 3.75 -13.37
C ILE A 19 -2.73 5.03 -13.01
N ILE A 20 -2.04 6.16 -13.11
CA ILE A 20 -2.53 7.48 -12.73
C ILE A 20 -2.42 8.39 -13.97
N SER A 21 -3.44 9.20 -14.25
CA SER A 21 -3.34 10.18 -15.34
C SER A 21 -2.24 11.20 -15.04
N GLN A 22 -1.50 11.63 -16.08
CA GLN A 22 -0.48 12.68 -15.94
C GLN A 22 -1.00 14.00 -15.37
N ARG A 23 -2.33 14.24 -15.39
CA ARG A 23 -2.97 15.36 -14.68
C ARG A 23 -2.71 15.37 -13.17
N PHE A 24 -2.40 14.20 -12.59
CA PHE A 24 -2.12 14.01 -11.16
C PHE A 24 -0.67 13.55 -10.91
N SER A 25 0.25 13.87 -11.82
CA SER A 25 1.64 13.42 -11.77
C SER A 25 2.40 13.92 -10.53
N ALA A 26 2.16 15.14 -10.08
CA ALA A 26 2.77 15.69 -8.88
C ALA A 26 2.41 14.87 -7.63
N GLN A 27 1.14 14.46 -7.52
CA GLN A 27 0.65 13.59 -6.44
C GLN A 27 1.24 12.18 -6.58
N ALA A 28 1.28 11.63 -7.79
CA ALA A 28 1.85 10.30 -8.06
C ALA A 28 3.36 10.23 -7.74
N GLN A 29 4.13 11.26 -8.11
CA GLN A 29 5.55 11.36 -7.75
C GLN A 29 5.75 11.49 -6.25
N ARG A 30 4.89 12.24 -5.55
CA ARG A 30 4.94 12.33 -4.09
C ARG A 30 4.68 10.96 -3.46
N GLU A 31 3.67 10.24 -3.95
CA GLU A 31 3.35 8.89 -3.50
C GLU A 31 4.52 7.92 -3.70
N ALA A 32 5.10 7.89 -4.90
CA ALA A 32 6.26 7.05 -5.19
C ALA A 32 7.47 7.37 -4.31
N ARG A 33 7.77 8.66 -4.08
CA ARG A 33 8.84 9.07 -3.15
C ARG A 33 8.59 8.58 -1.73
N ILE A 34 7.35 8.67 -1.25
CA ILE A 34 7.01 8.18 0.09
C ILE A 34 7.23 6.67 0.15
N LEU A 35 6.72 5.90 -0.82
CA LEU A 35 6.91 4.45 -0.89
C LEU A 35 8.40 4.06 -0.89
N ASP A 36 9.25 4.81 -1.58
CA ASP A 36 10.70 4.59 -1.55
C ASP A 36 11.32 4.93 -0.17
N MET A 37 10.86 5.98 0.51
CA MET A 37 11.35 6.34 1.85
C MET A 37 10.97 5.31 2.93
N VAL A 38 9.84 4.63 2.75
CA VAL A 38 9.29 3.67 3.73
C VAL A 38 9.60 2.22 3.38
N LYS A 39 10.49 1.99 2.40
CA LYS A 39 10.95 0.65 2.07
C LYS A 39 11.62 -0.02 3.27
N GLY A 40 11.37 -1.32 3.44
CA GLY A 40 12.05 -2.16 4.44
C GLY A 40 11.20 -2.57 5.65
N HIS A 41 9.95 -2.10 5.77
CA HIS A 41 9.03 -2.63 6.78
C HIS A 41 8.18 -3.76 6.19
N ILE A 42 8.14 -4.92 6.86
CA ILE A 42 7.41 -6.12 6.41
C ILE A 42 5.90 -5.88 6.22
N ASN A 43 5.35 -4.91 6.94
CA ASN A 43 3.96 -4.48 6.82
C ASN A 43 3.81 -3.15 6.07
N ILE A 44 4.65 -2.87 5.07
CA ILE A 44 4.41 -1.80 4.09
C ILE A 44 4.72 -2.31 2.67
N VAL A 45 3.86 -1.97 1.70
CA VAL A 45 4.06 -2.36 0.30
C VAL A 45 5.37 -1.77 -0.23
N ARG A 46 6.15 -2.63 -0.87
CA ARG A 46 7.40 -2.23 -1.50
C ARG A 46 7.15 -1.63 -2.88
N LEU A 47 7.72 -0.45 -3.10
CA LEU A 47 7.91 0.09 -4.45
C LEU A 47 8.90 -0.78 -5.21
N VAL A 48 8.50 -1.22 -6.40
CA VAL A 48 9.35 -2.00 -7.31
C VAL A 48 9.96 -1.08 -8.36
N ASP A 49 9.14 -0.28 -9.03
CA ASP A 49 9.60 0.64 -10.07
C ASP A 49 8.58 1.76 -10.33
N VAL A 50 9.00 2.76 -11.09
CA VAL A 50 8.19 3.91 -11.51
C VAL A 50 8.43 4.22 -12.97
N HIS A 51 7.36 4.34 -13.75
CA HIS A 51 7.43 4.75 -15.15
C HIS A 51 6.45 5.89 -15.43
N SER A 52 6.68 6.60 -16.53
CA SER A 52 5.76 7.61 -17.02
C SER A 52 5.80 7.69 -18.53
N ASP A 53 4.64 7.85 -19.15
CA ASP A 53 4.48 8.19 -20.55
C ASP A 53 3.75 9.55 -20.68
N PRO A 54 3.48 10.06 -21.90
CA PRO A 54 2.81 11.36 -22.07
C PRO A 54 1.40 11.46 -21.47
N LEU A 55 0.73 10.34 -21.21
CA LEU A 55 -0.66 10.27 -20.74
C LEU A 55 -0.79 9.78 -19.29
N HIS A 56 0.11 8.91 -18.84
CA HIS A 56 0.01 8.21 -17.57
C HIS A 56 1.34 8.14 -16.80
N PHE A 57 1.18 8.02 -15.48
CA PHE A 57 2.22 7.70 -14.51
C PHE A 57 1.92 6.32 -13.92
N TYR A 58 2.95 5.49 -13.82
CA TYR A 58 2.87 4.08 -13.43
C TYR A 58 3.70 3.85 -12.18
N ILE A 59 3.06 3.40 -11.11
CA ILE A 59 3.74 2.98 -9.88
C ILE A 59 3.65 1.47 -9.80
N VAL A 60 4.78 0.79 -9.97
CA VAL A 60 4.90 -0.67 -9.91
C VAL A 60 5.27 -1.07 -8.48
N MET A 61 4.50 -1.99 -7.92
CA MET A 61 4.58 -2.42 -6.53
C MET A 61 4.54 -3.95 -6.46
N GLU A 62 4.96 -4.52 -5.34
CA GLU A 62 4.78 -5.95 -5.12
C GLU A 62 3.29 -6.33 -5.19
N LEU A 63 3.00 -7.50 -5.78
CA LEU A 63 1.63 -8.00 -5.86
C LEU A 63 1.25 -8.62 -4.52
N LEU A 64 0.20 -8.08 -3.90
CA LEU A 64 -0.41 -8.67 -2.72
C LEU A 64 -1.40 -9.74 -3.17
N THR A 65 -1.13 -11.00 -2.84
CA THR A 65 -1.95 -12.15 -3.27
C THR A 65 -3.06 -12.51 -2.27
N GLY A 66 -3.28 -11.70 -1.24
CA GLY A 66 -4.33 -11.89 -0.23
C GLY A 66 -5.71 -11.40 -0.68
N GLN A 67 -6.77 -11.94 -0.06
CA GLN A 67 -8.14 -11.40 -0.18
C GLN A 67 -8.33 -10.19 0.73
N GLU A 68 -9.32 -9.31 0.52
CA GLU A 68 -9.60 -8.20 1.43
C GLU A 68 -9.94 -8.69 2.85
N LEU A 69 -9.50 -7.97 3.89
CA LEU A 69 -9.75 -8.28 5.30
C LEU A 69 -11.26 -8.28 5.54
N LEU A 70 -11.97 -7.27 5.05
CA LEU A 70 -13.43 -7.21 5.16
C LEU A 70 -14.09 -8.39 4.45
N ALA A 71 -13.58 -8.80 3.29
CA ALA A 71 -14.07 -9.98 2.58
C ALA A 71 -13.81 -11.29 3.35
N ARG A 72 -12.70 -11.40 4.08
CA ARG A 72 -12.45 -12.52 5.01
C ARG A 72 -13.37 -12.47 6.21
N LEU A 73 -13.49 -11.32 6.86
CA LEU A 73 -14.35 -11.14 8.02
C LEU A 73 -15.79 -11.54 7.70
N ARG A 74 -16.28 -11.21 6.50
CA ARG A 74 -17.61 -11.64 6.02
C ARG A 74 -17.74 -13.14 5.78
N LYS A 75 -16.64 -13.85 5.53
CA LYS A 75 -16.61 -15.31 5.29
C LYS A 75 -16.36 -16.12 6.56
N LEU A 76 -15.85 -15.48 7.62
CA LEU A 76 -15.59 -16.14 8.89
C LEU A 76 -16.89 -16.24 9.69
N GLU A 77 -17.29 -17.47 10.05
CA GLU A 77 -18.39 -17.67 11.01
C GLU A 77 -18.03 -17.16 12.41
N LYS A 78 -16.73 -17.17 12.74
CA LYS A 78 -16.19 -16.64 14.00
C LYS A 78 -14.90 -15.88 13.72
N PHE A 79 -14.82 -14.67 14.26
CA PHE A 79 -13.63 -13.83 14.29
C PHE A 79 -13.31 -13.52 15.75
N THR A 80 -12.16 -13.97 16.21
CA THR A 80 -11.78 -13.88 17.63
C THR A 80 -11.04 -12.59 17.94
N GLU A 81 -11.08 -12.16 19.20
CA GLU A 81 -10.30 -11.01 19.67
C GLU A 81 -8.79 -11.23 19.48
N SER A 82 -8.31 -12.47 19.58
CA SER A 82 -6.92 -12.81 19.30
C SER A 82 -6.52 -12.49 17.86
N GLU A 83 -7.35 -12.87 16.88
CA GLU A 83 -7.10 -12.56 15.47
C GLU A 83 -7.15 -11.06 15.20
N ALA A 84 -8.08 -10.35 15.85
CA ALA A 84 -8.15 -8.89 15.79
C ALA A 84 -6.88 -8.24 16.35
N ALA A 85 -6.39 -8.73 17.51
CA ALA A 85 -5.17 -8.25 18.14
C ALA A 85 -3.93 -8.47 17.26
N ASP A 86 -3.84 -9.60 16.55
CA ASP A 86 -2.74 -9.88 15.62
C ASP A 86 -2.72 -8.91 14.43
N ILE A 87 -3.89 -8.59 13.88
CA ILE A 87 -4.04 -7.59 12.80
C ILE A 87 -3.65 -6.21 13.31
N MET A 88 -4.17 -5.81 14.48
CA MET A 88 -3.90 -4.51 15.08
C MET A 88 -2.41 -4.34 15.40
N ARG A 89 -1.73 -5.37 15.88
CA ARG A 89 -0.28 -5.33 16.17
C ARG A 89 0.52 -4.96 14.92
N GLN A 90 0.16 -5.52 13.78
CA GLN A 90 0.85 -5.26 12.52
C GLN A 90 0.53 -3.88 11.95
N LEU A 91 -0.73 -3.45 12.05
CA LEU A 91 -1.12 -2.10 11.69
C LEU A 91 -0.35 -1.07 12.52
N VAL A 92 -0.30 -1.25 13.84
CA VAL A 92 0.42 -0.36 14.76
C VAL A 92 1.92 -0.39 14.48
N SER A 93 2.50 -1.56 14.17
CA SER A 93 3.91 -1.66 13.76
C SER A 93 4.20 -0.83 12.52
N ALA A 94 3.38 -0.97 11.47
CA ALA A 94 3.53 -0.21 10.23
C ALA A 94 3.37 1.30 10.47
N VAL A 95 2.35 1.71 11.21
CA VAL A 95 2.10 3.12 11.54
C VAL A 95 3.22 3.69 12.40
N GLY A 96 3.72 2.94 13.39
CA GLY A 96 4.87 3.34 14.20
C GLY A 96 6.12 3.57 13.35
N PHE A 97 6.37 2.69 12.37
CA PHE A 97 7.45 2.88 11.41
C PHE A 97 7.26 4.13 10.54
N LEU A 98 6.06 4.37 10.00
CA LEU A 98 5.75 5.60 9.25
C LEU A 98 5.98 6.86 10.09
N HIS A 99 5.50 6.86 11.34
CA HIS A 99 5.66 7.97 12.27
C HIS A 99 7.14 8.21 12.61
N SER A 100 7.96 7.15 12.72
CA SER A 100 9.42 7.28 12.91
C SER A 100 10.10 8.02 11.76
N LYS A 101 9.50 8.02 10.56
CA LYS A 101 9.93 8.74 9.37
C LYS A 101 9.22 10.10 9.19
N ARG A 102 8.45 10.54 10.18
CA ARG A 102 7.60 11.77 10.14
C ARG A 102 6.56 11.73 9.01
N ILE A 103 6.04 10.55 8.68
CA ILE A 103 5.06 10.33 7.62
C ILE A 103 3.72 9.97 8.28
N VAL A 104 2.66 10.72 7.95
CA VAL A 104 1.32 10.48 8.50
C VAL A 104 0.41 9.96 7.39
N HIS A 105 -0.15 8.75 7.55
CA HIS A 105 -0.94 8.09 6.50
C HIS A 105 -2.27 8.80 6.19
N ARG A 106 -3.00 9.27 7.20
CA ARG A 106 -4.28 10.01 7.15
C ARG A 106 -5.51 9.35 6.52
N ASP A 107 -5.39 8.28 5.74
CA ASP A 107 -6.57 7.52 5.25
C ASP A 107 -6.51 6.05 5.69
N LEU A 108 -6.48 5.84 7.01
CA LEU A 108 -6.56 4.51 7.61
C LEU A 108 -8.03 4.05 7.62
N LYS A 109 -8.46 3.33 6.59
CA LYS A 109 -9.81 2.72 6.51
C LYS A 109 -9.76 1.19 6.60
N PRO A 110 -10.71 0.54 7.29
CA PRO A 110 -10.79 -0.92 7.40
C PRO A 110 -10.88 -1.65 6.06
N GLU A 111 -11.43 -0.97 5.04
CA GLU A 111 -11.58 -1.45 3.66
C GLU A 111 -10.24 -1.69 2.94
N VAL A 112 -9.15 -1.08 3.41
CA VAL A 112 -7.80 -1.16 2.80
C VAL A 112 -6.99 -2.32 3.37
N CYS A 113 -7.47 -2.98 4.42
CA CYS A 113 -6.79 -4.11 5.03
C CYS A 113 -7.07 -5.38 4.20
N TYR A 114 -6.07 -6.20 3.89
CA TYR A 114 -6.20 -7.51 3.24
C TYR A 114 -5.91 -8.64 4.26
N SER A 115 -6.62 -9.76 4.14
CA SER A 115 -6.79 -10.84 5.10
C SER A 115 -5.70 -11.90 5.12
N TYR A 116 -4.88 -12.05 4.10
CA TYR A 116 -3.63 -12.78 4.28
C TYR A 116 -2.63 -11.79 4.84
N ILE A 117 -2.48 -11.89 6.14
CA ILE A 117 -1.48 -11.26 6.97
C ILE A 117 -0.11 -11.81 6.54
N VAL A 118 0.43 -11.31 5.44
CA VAL A 118 1.86 -11.45 5.10
C VAL A 118 2.43 -10.09 4.67
N TYR A 119 1.61 -9.21 4.12
CA TYR A 119 2.03 -7.89 3.69
C TYR A 119 0.91 -6.92 4.01
N GLY A 120 0.77 -6.57 5.29
CA GLY A 120 0.16 -5.29 5.64
C GLY A 120 0.79 -4.28 4.69
N ALA A 121 -0.01 -3.64 3.88
CA ALA A 121 0.50 -2.76 2.86
C ALA A 121 -0.45 -1.60 2.96
N LEU A 122 -0.09 -0.65 3.83
CA LEU A 122 -0.65 0.66 3.69
C LEU A 122 -0.23 1.14 2.29
N MET A 123 -1.14 1.01 1.33
CA MET A 123 -1.12 1.82 0.13
C MET A 123 -1.25 3.24 0.62
N VAL A 124 -0.14 3.99 0.61
CA VAL A 124 -0.09 5.37 1.09
C VAL A 124 -1.01 6.20 0.19
N PHE A 125 -2.27 6.30 0.58
CA PHE A 125 -3.24 7.14 -0.09
C PHE A 125 -3.25 8.51 0.59
N SER A 126 -2.66 9.45 -0.14
CA SER A 126 -2.76 10.89 0.04
C SER A 126 -2.17 11.47 1.34
N ILE A 127 -0.91 11.88 1.25
CA ILE A 127 -0.31 12.81 2.22
C ILE A 127 -0.32 14.22 1.63
N GLY A 128 -1.31 15.04 2.02
CA GLY A 128 -1.23 16.50 1.97
C GLY A 128 -0.15 17.00 2.95
N THR A 129 0.98 17.46 2.47
CA THR A 129 1.98 18.12 3.35
C THR A 129 1.32 19.24 4.13
N ASP A 130 1.11 19.04 5.44
CA ASP A 130 0.89 20.10 6.43
C ASP A 130 1.29 19.55 7.79
N LEU A 131 2.55 19.78 8.13
CA LEU A 131 3.03 19.99 9.48
C LEU A 131 4.34 20.77 9.34
N ASN A 132 4.17 22.07 9.07
CA ASN A 132 5.11 23.06 9.58
C ASN A 132 5.07 22.94 11.10
N LEU A 133 6.14 22.40 11.68
CA LEU A 133 6.64 22.75 12.99
C LEU A 133 8.09 23.19 12.80
#